data_AF-A0A3A0CZW9-F1
#
_entry.id   AF-A0A3A0CZW9-F1
#
_cell.length_a   1.000
_cell.length_b   1.000
_cell.length_c   1.000
_cell.angle_alpha   90.00
_cell.angle_beta   90.00
_cell.angle_gamma   90.00
#
_symmetry.space_group_name_H-M   'P 1'
#
loop_
_entity.id
_entity.type
_entity.pdbx_description
1 polymer ?
#
loop_
_entity_poly.entity_id
_entity_poly.type
_entity_poly.pdbx_seq_one_letter_code
_entity_poly.pdbx_strand_id
1 'polypeptide(L)'
;MLPKGMVLEVERLLRERKLTQRAIAKLLGVSRGTVGNIARGRHPLHGRAGASCTADGQPLEEPLVLPTRCRGCGGLVYQPCLLCQARAYRARCEHLRRLCSSPRGRQPPRRRAA
;
A
#
# COMPACT_ATOMS: atom_id res chain seq x y z
N MET A 1 9.11 -2.00 17.22
CA MET A 1 9.07 -2.58 15.85
C MET A 1 10.46 -3.08 15.51
N LEU A 2 10.61 -4.26 14.89
CA LEU A 2 11.92 -4.83 14.54
C LEU A 2 12.33 -4.36 13.13
N PRO A 3 13.58 -3.94 12.90
CA PRO A 3 14.05 -3.62 11.55
C PRO A 3 14.05 -4.87 10.65
N LYS A 4 13.82 -4.67 9.36
CA LYS A 4 13.73 -5.76 8.36
C LYS A 4 14.97 -6.67 8.37
N GLY A 5 16.16 -6.08 8.51
CA GLY A 5 17.41 -6.84 8.61
C GLY A 5 17.42 -7.84 9.77
N MET A 6 16.90 -7.46 10.94
CA MET A 6 16.79 -8.37 12.09
C MET A 6 15.77 -9.48 11.85
N VAL A 7 14.67 -9.21 11.14
CA VAL A 7 13.68 -10.25 10.82
C VAL A 7 14.28 -11.31 9.89
N LEU A 8 15.01 -10.89 8.86
CA LEU A 8 15.70 -11.79 7.94
C LEU A 8 16.76 -12.63 8.66
N GLU A 9 17.47 -12.03 9.61
CA GLU A 9 18.47 -12.74 10.40
C GLU A 9 17.84 -13.79 11.34
N VAL A 10 16.70 -13.47 11.96
CA VAL A 10 15.92 -14.46 12.73
C VAL A 10 15.46 -15.60 11.82
N GLU A 11 14.96 -15.31 10.61
CA GLU A 11 14.54 -16.33 9.65
C GLU A 11 15.69 -17.21 9.17
N ARG A 12 16.88 -16.65 8.98
CA ARG A 12 18.10 -17.39 8.63
C ARG A 12 18.46 -18.39 9.74
N LEU A 13 18.53 -17.91 10.99
CA LEU A 13 18.86 -18.74 12.15
C LEU A 13 17.80 -19.81 12.43
N LEU A 14 16.52 -19.52 12.20
CA LEU A 14 15.44 -20.50 12.30
C LEU A 14 15.55 -21.59 11.22
N ARG A 15 15.97 -21.24 10.00
CA ARG A 15 16.22 -22.20 8.92
C ARG A 15 17.39 -23.14 9.22
N GLU A 16 18.44 -22.63 9.88
CA GLU A 16 19.61 -23.44 10.27
C GLU A 16 19.30 -24.48 11.34
N ARG A 17 18.23 -24.31 12.13
CA ARG A 17 17.77 -25.23 13.19
C ARG A 17 18.82 -25.60 14.25
N LYS A 18 19.96 -24.90 14.29
CA LYS A 18 21.04 -25.11 15.28
C LYS A 18 20.74 -24.49 16.63
N LEU A 19 19.91 -23.46 16.67
CA LEU A 19 19.61 -22.69 17.87
C LEU A 19 18.13 -22.77 18.23
N THR A 20 17.84 -22.89 19.52
CA THR A 20 16.47 -22.77 20.03
C THR A 20 16.02 -21.30 19.94
N GLN A 21 14.71 -21.06 19.87
CA GLN A 21 14.16 -19.70 19.83
C GLN A 21 14.62 -18.82 21.01
N ARG A 22 14.87 -19.44 22.18
CA ARG A 22 15.43 -18.74 23.35
C ARG A 22 16.89 -18.33 23.14
N ALA A 23 17.69 -19.18 22.51
CA ALA A 23 19.07 -18.86 22.18
C ALA A 23 19.14 -17.77 21.11
N ILE A 24 18.29 -17.83 20.08
CA ILE A 24 18.18 -16.78 19.04
C ILE A 24 17.78 -15.44 19.66
N ALA A 25 16.81 -15.43 20.57
CA ALA A 25 16.38 -14.24 21.29
C ALA A 25 17.53 -13.58 22.09
N LYS A 26 18.32 -14.38 22.82
CA LYS A 26 19.49 -13.91 23.55
C LYS A 26 20.59 -13.38 22.62
N LEU A 27 20.85 -14.09 21.53
CA LEU A 27 21.90 -13.74 20.57
C LEU A 27 21.64 -12.39 19.90
N LEU A 28 20.39 -12.13 19.53
CA LEU A 28 20.00 -10.92 18.79
C LEU A 28 19.45 -9.80 19.69
N GLY A 29 19.39 -10.00 21.01
CA GLY A 29 18.85 -8.99 21.95
C GLY A 29 17.36 -8.71 21.77
N VAL A 30 16.59 -9.68 21.26
CA VAL A 30 15.15 -9.53 20.96
C VAL A 30 14.30 -10.36 21.92
N SER A 31 13.03 -9.99 22.11
CA SER A 31 12.15 -10.76 22.97
C SER A 31 11.84 -12.16 22.40
N ARG A 32 11.68 -13.15 23.27
CA ARG A 32 11.24 -14.51 22.85
C ARG A 32 9.90 -14.48 22.12
N GLY A 33 9.00 -13.58 22.51
CA GLY A 33 7.71 -13.38 21.84
C GLY A 33 7.88 -12.91 20.39
N THR A 34 8.86 -12.03 20.14
CA THR A 34 9.21 -11.57 18.79
C THR A 34 9.68 -12.70 17.91
N VAL A 35 10.63 -13.52 18.39
CA VAL A 35 11.13 -14.70 17.66
C VAL A 35 10.01 -15.71 17.41
N GLY A 36 9.15 -15.94 18.41
CA GLY A 36 8.00 -16.83 18.27
C GLY A 36 6.97 -16.32 17.24
N ASN A 37 6.74 -15.01 17.15
CA ASN A 37 5.86 -14.43 16.14
C ASN A 37 6.43 -14.53 14.73
N ILE A 38 7.75 -14.36 14.56
CA ILE A 38 8.44 -14.55 13.28
C ILE A 38 8.39 -16.02 12.85
N ALA A 39 8.70 -16.96 13.76
CA ALA A 39 8.66 -18.39 13.49
C ALA A 39 7.25 -18.89 13.07
N ARG A 40 6.19 -18.24 13.53
CA ARG A 40 4.79 -18.56 13.18
C ARG A 40 4.30 -17.82 11.92
N GLY A 41 5.16 -17.02 11.26
CA GLY A 41 4.76 -16.19 10.12
C GLY A 41 3.77 -15.07 10.48
N ARG A 42 3.58 -14.78 11.77
CA ARG A 42 2.66 -13.74 12.26
C ARG A 42 3.30 -12.37 12.40
N HIS A 43 4.59 -12.24 12.05
CA HIS A 43 5.23 -10.95 11.94
C HIS A 43 4.95 -10.41 10.53
N PRO A 44 4.01 -9.46 10.34
CA PRO A 44 3.84 -8.85 9.05
C PRO A 44 5.17 -8.19 8.68
N LEU A 45 5.78 -8.63 7.57
CA LEU A 45 6.88 -7.91 6.90
C LEU A 45 6.42 -6.53 6.39
N HIS A 46 5.17 -6.15 6.69
CA HIS A 46 4.53 -4.88 6.38
C HIS A 46 4.56 -3.95 7.60
N GLY A 47 5.73 -3.81 8.23
CA GLY A 47 6.04 -2.56 8.89
C GLY A 47 6.45 -1.58 7.79
N ARG A 48 5.84 -0.38 7.76
CA ARG A 48 6.26 0.80 6.97
C ARG A 48 7.70 0.65 6.50
N ALA A 49 7.96 0.82 5.19
CA ALA A 49 9.30 0.95 4.64
C ALA A 49 10.13 1.82 5.60
N GLY A 50 10.91 1.17 6.47
CA GLY A 50 11.74 1.87 7.42
C GLY A 50 12.86 2.42 6.58
N ALA A 51 12.88 3.75 6.40
CA ALA A 51 13.85 4.51 5.65
C ALA A 51 14.41 3.69 4.49
N SER A 52 13.66 3.63 3.38
CA SER A 52 14.06 2.90 2.18
C SER A 52 15.58 2.99 2.02
N CYS A 53 16.33 1.90 2.14
CA CYS A 53 17.79 1.94 2.10
C CYS A 53 18.25 1.59 0.69
N THR A 54 19.33 2.19 0.19
CA THR A 54 20.02 1.66 -0.99
C THR A 54 20.59 0.26 -0.69
N ALA A 55 21.01 -0.48 -1.72
CA ALA A 55 21.65 -1.79 -1.54
C ALA A 55 22.88 -1.74 -0.60
N ASP A 56 23.49 -0.55 -0.47
CA ASP A 56 24.67 -0.27 0.37
C ASP A 56 24.31 0.21 1.79
N GLY A 57 23.03 0.18 2.18
CA GLY A 57 22.58 0.52 3.53
C GLY A 57 22.52 2.03 3.83
N GLN A 58 22.66 2.90 2.83
CA GLN A 58 22.42 4.33 3.00
C GLN A 58 20.91 4.61 3.06
N PRO A 59 20.43 5.51 3.94
CA PRO A 59 19.05 5.99 3.88
C PRO A 59 18.82 6.64 2.52
N LEU A 60 17.85 6.14 1.74
CA LEU A 60 17.33 6.90 0.60
C LEU A 60 16.76 8.19 1.18
N GLU A 61 17.28 9.32 0.72
CA GLU A 61 16.65 10.61 0.92
C GLU A 61 15.22 10.49 0.38
N GLU A 62 14.26 10.33 1.28
CA GLU A 62 12.85 10.41 0.91
C GLU A 62 12.64 11.81 0.35
N PRO A 63 12.17 11.97 -0.90
CA PRO A 63 11.85 13.28 -1.43
C PRO A 63 10.86 13.93 -0.47
N LEU A 64 11.25 15.03 0.17
CA LEU A 64 10.41 15.84 1.04
C LEU A 64 9.36 16.56 0.19
N VAL A 65 8.45 15.80 -0.42
CA VAL A 65 7.29 16.37 -1.10
C VAL A 65 6.44 16.97 0.00
N LEU A 66 6.50 18.28 0.20
CA LEU A 66 5.69 18.91 1.23
C LEU A 66 4.20 18.82 0.84
N PRO A 67 3.30 18.52 1.80
CA PRO A 67 1.87 18.57 1.52
C PRO A 67 1.46 20.00 1.20
N THR A 68 0.63 20.17 0.17
CA THR A 68 0.14 21.48 -0.30
C THR A 68 -1.38 21.52 -0.26
N ARG A 69 -1.98 22.72 -0.20
CA ARG A 69 -3.44 22.84 -0.33
C ARG A 69 -3.88 22.55 -1.76
N CYS A 70 -4.83 21.64 -1.92
CA CYS A 70 -5.44 21.34 -3.20
C CYS A 70 -6.27 22.52 -3.72
N ARG A 71 -6.04 22.93 -4.98
CA ARG A 71 -6.83 24.00 -5.64
C ARG A 71 -8.30 23.62 -5.90
N GLY A 72 -8.62 22.32 -5.91
CA GLY A 72 -9.99 21.84 -6.16
C GLY A 72 -10.86 21.74 -4.91
N CYS A 73 -10.31 21.28 -3.78
CA CYS A 73 -11.08 21.03 -2.55
C CYS A 73 -10.57 21.76 -1.31
N GLY A 74 -9.43 22.45 -1.38
CA GLY A 74 -8.80 23.14 -0.25
C GLY A 74 -8.07 22.23 0.75
N GLY A 75 -8.21 20.91 0.65
CA GLY A 75 -7.58 19.96 1.56
C GLY A 75 -6.04 19.99 1.48
N LEU A 76 -5.37 19.84 2.61
CA LEU A 76 -3.91 19.69 2.70
C LEU A 76 -3.54 18.26 2.30
N VAL A 77 -2.91 18.09 1.13
CA VAL A 77 -2.64 16.77 0.53
C VAL A 77 -1.29 16.74 -0.17
N TYR A 78 -0.75 15.55 -0.36
CA TYR A 78 0.29 15.33 -1.36
C TYR A 78 -0.36 15.27 -2.74
N GLN A 79 0.18 16.00 -3.70
CA GLN A 79 -0.37 16.00 -5.06
C GLN A 79 -0.05 14.66 -5.75
N PRO A 80 -0.97 14.11 -6.56
CA PRO A 80 -2.29 14.65 -6.89
C PRO A 80 -3.38 14.36 -5.84
N CYS A 81 -4.37 15.25 -5.72
CA CYS A 81 -5.46 15.09 -4.74
C CYS A 81 -6.41 13.91 -5.08
N LEU A 82 -6.25 12.78 -4.39
CA LEU A 82 -7.08 11.58 -4.58
C LEU A 82 -8.57 11.82 -4.32
N LEU A 83 -8.93 12.71 -3.40
CA LEU A 83 -10.34 13.05 -3.15
C LEU A 83 -10.98 13.72 -4.38
N CYS A 84 -10.30 14.70 -4.97
CA CYS A 84 -10.77 15.35 -6.19
C CYS A 84 -10.84 14.36 -7.35
N GLN A 85 -9.85 13.48 -7.49
CA GLN A 85 -9.87 12.43 -8.51
C GLN A 85 -11.07 11.48 -8.34
N ALA A 86 -11.34 11.03 -7.11
CA ALA A 86 -12.47 10.14 -6.82
C ALA A 86 -13.81 10.81 -7.11
N ARG A 87 -13.97 12.10 -6.77
CA ARG A 87 -15.17 12.89 -7.11
C ARG A 87 -15.33 13.03 -8.62
N ALA A 88 -14.27 13.35 -9.35
CA ALA A 88 -14.29 13.44 -10.81
C ALA A 88 -14.62 12.10 -11.47
N TYR A 89 -14.09 10.99 -10.93
CA TYR A 89 -14.41 9.64 -11.39
C TYR A 89 -15.90 9.33 -11.21
N ARG A 90 -16.46 9.58 -10.02
CA ARG A 90 -17.89 9.39 -9.75
C ARG A 90 -18.77 10.20 -10.71
N ALA A 91 -18.46 11.48 -10.93
CA ALA A 91 -19.19 12.32 -11.87
C ALA A 91 -19.17 11.76 -13.30
N ARG A 92 -18.01 11.26 -13.78
CA ARG A 92 -17.92 10.59 -15.08
C ARG A 92 -18.77 9.32 -15.16
N CYS A 93 -18.72 8.48 -14.12
CA CYS A 93 -19.55 7.27 -14.07
C CYS A 93 -21.05 7.60 -14.11
N GLU A 94 -21.50 8.60 -13.38
CA GLU A 94 -22.89 9.05 -13.40
C GLU A 94 -23.29 9.60 -14.77
N HIS A 95 -22.42 10.40 -15.40
CA HIS A 95 -22.66 10.92 -16.75
C HIS A 95 -22.82 9.79 -17.77
N LEU A 96 -21.89 8.82 -17.78
CA LEU A 96 -21.96 7.65 -18.66
C LEU A 96 -23.21 6.81 -18.41
N ARG A 97 -23.57 6.59 -17.14
CA ARG A 97 -24.82 5.88 -16.79
C ARG A 97 -26.04 6.56 -17.38
N ARG A 98 -26.14 7.90 -17.29
CA ARG A 98 -27.25 8.68 -17.88
C ARG A 98 -27.30 8.57 -19.41
N LEU A 99 -26.15 8.57 -20.08
CA LEU A 99 -26.09 8.40 -21.53
C LEU A 99 -26.58 7.00 -21.94
N CYS A 100 -26.14 5.96 -21.23
CA CYS A 100 -26.56 4.58 -21.49
C CYS A 100 -28.02 4.28 -21.09
N SER A 101 -28.56 4.97 -20.08
CA SER A 101 -29.95 4.81 -19.64
C SER A 101 -30.95 5.67 -20.42
N SER A 102 -30.47 6.53 -21.32
CA SER A 102 -31.33 7.36 -22.17
C SER A 102 -32.13 6.48 -23.15
N PRO A 103 -33.47 6.56 -23.17
CA PRO A 103 -34.30 5.75 -24.07
C PRO A 103 -34.11 6.08 -25.56
N ARG A 104 -33.40 7.17 -25.89
CA ARG A 104 -33.12 7.56 -27.29
C ARG A 104 -32.16 6.60 -28.00
N GLY A 105 -31.40 5.78 -27.26
CA GLY A 105 -30.57 4.72 -27.84
C GLY A 105 -31.35 3.46 -28.29
N ARG A 106 -32.66 3.39 -28.00
CA ARG A 106 -33.54 2.28 -28.39
C ARG A 106 -34.59 2.65 -29.44
N GLN A 107 -34.43 3.73 -30.20
CA GLN A 107 -35.26 3.90 -31.39
C GLN A 107 -34.63 3.08 -32.52
N PRO A 108 -35.17 1.89 -32.87
CA PRO A 108 -34.80 1.27 -34.14
C PRO A 108 -35.12 2.25 -35.27
N PRO A 109 -34.36 2.22 -36.38
CA PRO A 109 -34.69 3.05 -37.53
C PRO A 109 -36.15 2.79 -37.91
N ARG A 110 -36.97 3.86 -37.93
CA ARG A 110 -38.36 3.78 -38.38
C ARG A 110 -38.33 3.26 -39.82
N ARG A 111 -38.67 1.99 -40.03
CA ARG A 111 -38.87 1.43 -41.37
C ARG A 111 -39.94 2.29 -42.04
N ARG A 112 -39.57 2.99 -43.11
CA ARG A 112 -40.54 3.67 -43.98
C ARG A 112 -41.41 2.58 -44.61
N ALA A 113 -42.70 2.59 -44.32
CA ALA A 113 -43.67 1.78 -45.05
C ALA A 113 -43.78 2.35 -46.47
N ALA A 114 -43.60 1.49 -47.47
CA ALA A 114 -43.92 1.73 -48.87
C ALA A 114 -45.07 0.80 -49.23
#